data_AF-A0A420D996-F1
#
_entry.id   AF-A0A420D996-F1
#
_cell.length_a   1.000
_cell.length_b   1.000
_cell.length_c   1.000
_cell.angle_alpha   90.00
_cell.angle_beta   90.00
_cell.angle_gamma   90.00
#
_symmetry.space_group_name_H-M   'P 1'
#
loop_
_entity.id
_entity.type
_entity.pdbx_description
1 polymer ?
#
loop_
_entity_poly.entity_id
_entity_poly.type
_entity_poly.pdbx_seq_one_letter_code
_entity_poly.pdbx_strand_id
1 'polypeptide(L)' 'MNKQQQQVKARKDWLKIYLESGSVTKTALRCGIARSTLHRWIKRYKEEGEQGLSDKSRR' A
#
# COMPACT_ATOMS: atom_id res chain seq x y z
N MET A 1 -11.33 6.17 16.44
CA MET A 1 -10.83 6.12 15.04
C MET A 1 -9.96 4.87 14.88
N ASN A 2 -10.39 3.87 14.12
CA ASN A 2 -9.71 2.58 14.05
C ASN A 2 -8.37 2.68 13.31
N LYS A 3 -7.26 2.35 13.98
CA LYS A 3 -5.90 2.35 13.40
C LYS A 3 -5.79 1.53 12.11
N GLN A 4 -6.62 0.50 11.95
CA GLN A 4 -6.69 -0.31 10.73
C GLN A 4 -7.20 0.48 9.52
N GLN A 5 -8.26 1.28 9.69
CA GLN A 5 -8.81 2.08 8.60
C GLN A 5 -7.81 3.14 8.12
N GLN A 6 -7.04 3.72 9.05
CA GLN A 6 -5.97 4.67 8.72
C GLN A 6 -4.87 4.01 7.87
N GLN A 7 -4.48 2.77 8.21
CA GLN A 7 -3.48 2.02 7.45
C GLN A 7 -3.98 1.62 6.06
N VAL A 8 -5.23 1.18 5.92
CA VAL A 8 -5.81 0.86 4.60
C VAL A 8 -5.82 2.09 3.71
N LYS A 9 -6.20 3.25 4.26
CA LYS A 9 -6.19 4.52 3.52
C LYS A 9 -4.79 4.89 3.06
N ALA A 10 -3.78 4.76 3.91
CA ALA A 10 -2.38 5.00 3.54
C ALA A 10 -1.91 4.05 2.43
N ARG A 11 -2.23 2.76 2.51
CA ARG A 11 -1.86 1.76 1.50
C ARG A 11 -2.50 2.06 0.13
N LYS A 12 -3.77 2.51 0.13
CA LYS A 12 -4.45 2.98 -1.10
C LYS A 12 -3.76 4.20 -1.70
N ASP A 13 -3.36 5.15 -0.87
CA ASP A 13 -2.66 6.35 -1.31
C ASP A 13 -1.32 6.00 -1.97
N TRP A 14 -0.56 5.06 -1.40
CA TRP A 14 0.68 4.57 -1.99
C TRP A 14 0.48 3.96 -3.38
N LEU A 15 -0.57 3.17 -3.56
CA LEU A 15 -0.90 2.59 -4.87
C LEU A 15 -1.32 3.66 -5.88
N LYS A 16 -2.06 4.68 -5.45
CA LYS A 16 -2.42 5.81 -6.31
C LYS A 16 -1.17 6.55 -6.80
N ILE A 17 -0.25 6.87 -5.90
CA ILE A 17 1.03 7.52 -6.24
C ILE A 17 1.89 6.61 -7.13
N TYR A 18 1.86 5.29 -6.92
CA TYR A 18 2.52 4.32 -7.80
C TYR A 18 1.93 4.33 -9.22
N LEU A 19 0.60 4.36 -9.36
CA LEU A 19 -0.06 4.46 -10.66
C LEU A 19 0.26 5.78 -11.38
N GLU A 20 0.36 6.89 -10.63
CA GLU A 20 0.73 8.19 -11.20
C GLU A 20 2.22 8.29 -11.57
N SER A 21 3.11 7.73 -10.74
CA SER A 21 4.56 7.88 -10.92
C SER A 21 5.22 6.77 -11.74
N GLY A 22 4.57 5.61 -11.86
CA GLY A 22 5.10 4.42 -12.54
C GLY A 22 6.36 3.82 -11.90
N SER A 23 6.82 4.33 -10.75
CA SER A 23 8.09 3.95 -10.15
C SER A 23 7.97 3.70 -8.65
N VAL A 24 8.23 2.45 -8.25
CA VAL A 24 8.23 2.01 -6.85
C VAL A 24 9.17 2.87 -6.00
N THR A 25 10.36 3.20 -6.52
CA THR A 25 11.35 4.01 -5.81
C THR A 25 10.84 5.42 -5.53
N LYS A 26 10.24 6.07 -6.54
CA LYS A 26 9.71 7.43 -6.40
C LYS A 26 8.54 7.47 -5.43
N THR A 27 7.63 6.50 -5.52
CA THR A 27 6.52 6.37 -4.56
C THR A 27 7.00 6.13 -3.14
N ALA A 28 7.95 5.22 -2.93
CA ALA A 28 8.47 4.90 -1.60
C ALA A 28 9.11 6.13 -0.93
N LEU A 29 9.90 6.90 -1.68
CA LEU A 29 10.47 8.17 -1.23
C LEU A 29 9.38 9.20 -0.88
N ARG A 30 8.37 9.36 -1.74
CA ARG A 30 7.27 10.31 -1.54
C ARG A 30 6.41 9.96 -0.33
N CYS A 31 6.22 8.67 -0.08
CA CYS A 31 5.40 8.15 1.01
C CYS A 31 6.19 7.98 2.32
N GLY A 32 7.52 8.17 2.31
CA GLY A 32 8.37 7.97 3.48
C GLY A 32 8.42 6.52 3.97
N ILE A 33 8.24 5.53 3.08
CA ILE A 33 8.22 4.11 3.44
C ILE A 33 9.37 3.34 2.79
N ALA A 34 9.70 2.19 3.36
CA ALA A 34 10.64 1.28 2.74
C ALA A 34 10.11 0.73 1.40
N ARG A 35 10.98 0.66 0.39
CA ARG A 35 10.69 0.06 -0.93
C ARG A 35 10.15 -1.37 -0.81
N SER A 36 10.70 -2.16 0.12
CA SER A 36 10.26 -3.52 0.41
C SER A 36 8.81 -3.58 0.91
N THR A 37 8.38 -2.60 1.70
CA THR A 37 6.99 -2.46 2.13
C THR A 37 6.07 -2.21 0.95
N LEU A 38 6.43 -1.27 0.07
CA LEU A 38 5.64 -0.97 -1.12
C LEU A 38 5.55 -2.18 -2.06
N HIS A 39 6.66 -2.88 -2.31
CA HIS A 39 6.65 -4.11 -3.11
C HIS A 39 5.72 -5.18 -2.55
N ARG A 40 5.70 -5.37 -1.22
CA ARG A 40 4.79 -6.32 -0.57
C ARG A 40 3.32 -5.98 -0.84
N TRP A 41 2.96 -4.70 -0.77
CA TRP A 41 1.60 -4.24 -1.01
C TRP A 41 1.21 -4.28 -2.48
N ILE A 42 2.12 -3.94 -3.39
CA ILE A 42 1.90 -4.08 -4.84
C ILE A 42 1.66 -5.55 -5.19
N LYS A 43 2.46 -6.48 -4.64
CA LYS A 43 2.28 -7.91 -4.85
C LYS A 43 0.91 -8.37 -4.34
N ARG A 44 0.55 -8.03 -3.11
CA ARG A 44 -0.77 -8.36 -2.53
C ARG A 44 -1.93 -7.76 -3.32
N TYR A 45 -1.79 -6.52 -3.80
CA TYR A 45 -2.79 -5.89 -4.64
C TYR A 45 -2.93 -6.60 -6.00
N LYS A 46 -1.84 -7.12 -6.56
CA LYS A 46 -1.88 -7.92 -7.79
C LYS A 46 -2.54 -9.29 -7.58
N GLU A 47 -2.37 -9.89 -6.40
CA GLU A 47 -2.91 -11.23 -6.07
C GLU A 47 -4.37 -11.19 -5.59
N GLU A 48 -4.71 -10.23 -4.71
CA GLU A 48 -6.01 -10.16 -4.01
C GLU A 48 -6.81 -8.88 -4.34
N GLY A 49 -6.28 -8.00 -5.19
CA GLY A 49 -6.92 -6.71 -5.52
C GLY A 49 -7.01 -5.76 -4.32
N GLU A 50 -8.07 -4.96 -4.30
CA GLU A 50 -8.40 -4.05 -3.19
C GLU A 50 -8.57 -4.78 -1.84
N GLN A 51 -8.98 -6.05 -1.87
CA GLN A 51 -9.19 -6.85 -0.65
C GLN A 51 -7.87 -7.16 0.07
N GLY A 52 -6.76 -7.26 -0.67
CA GLY A 52 -5.43 -7.49 -0.14
C GLY A 52 -4.84 -6.30 0.63
N LEU A 53 -5.41 -5.11 0.51
CA LEU A 53 -4.99 -3.89 1.22
C LEU A 53 -5.62 -3.78 2.61
N SER A 54 -6.76 -4.45 2.80
CA SER A 54 -7.37 -4.63 4.11
C SER A 54 -6.46 -5.52 4.94
N ASP A 55 -6.07 -5.04 6.12
CA ASP A 55 -5.39 -5.91 7.07
C ASP A 55 -6.36 -7.02 7.46
N LYS A 56 -6.10 -8.28 7.04
CA LYS A 56 -6.79 -9.45 7.58
C LYS A 56 -6.32 -9.64 9.02
N SER A 57 -6.70 -8.71 9.89
CA SER A 57 -6.57 -8.83 11.32
C SER A 57 -7.54 -9.93 11.74
N ARG A 58 -7.07 -11.18 11.63
CA ARG A 58 -7.61 -12.33 12.35
C ARG A 58 -6.75 -12.48 13.60
N ARG A 59 -7.09 -11.72 14.64
CA ARG A 59 -6.99 -12.13 16.05
C ARG A 59 -7.61 -11.09 16.94
#